data_AF-A0A847PRZ5-F1
#
_entry.id   AF-A0A847PRZ5-F1
#
_cell.length_a   1.000
_cell.length_b   1.000
_cell.length_c   1.000
_cell.angle_alpha   90.00
_cell.angle_beta   90.00
_cell.angle_gamma   90.00
#
_symmetry.space_group_name_H-M   'P 1'
#
loop_
_entity.id
_entity.type
_entity.pdbx_description
1 polymer ?
#
loop_
_entity_poly.entity_id
_entity_poly.type
_entity_poly.pdbx_seq_one_letter_code
_entity_poly.pdbx_strand_id
1 'polypeptide(L)'
;MRLENEDKQAIFEIVAARYFTEQSWKWVNLRKDTNKILKAHDELNEQYASYSYVSKDWYVENMGSKNVHMCNTWEELKNLVIFLNTHGNVFNFLVNTGNRKSFCIVSDSRDLNEAQASAIKEVQKLGYNTFIFLATVPEEIEFQLLQVRGVN
;
A
#
# COMPACT_ATOMS: atom_id res chain seq x y z
N MET A 1 2.95 -25.89 -14.36
CA MET A 1 3.81 -24.73 -14.66
C MET A 1 4.53 -24.35 -13.39
N ARG A 2 5.86 -24.20 -13.45
CA ARG A 2 6.66 -23.73 -12.32
C ARG A 2 6.47 -22.24 -12.15
N LEU A 3 6.22 -21.79 -10.92
CA LEU A 3 6.05 -20.37 -10.60
C LEU A 3 7.41 -19.72 -10.37
N GLU A 4 7.62 -18.58 -11.03
CA GLU A 4 8.75 -17.70 -10.75
C GLU A 4 8.48 -16.86 -9.50
N ASN A 5 9.51 -16.24 -8.94
CA ASN A 5 9.36 -15.45 -7.72
C ASN A 5 8.41 -14.26 -7.90
N GLU A 6 8.38 -13.65 -9.10
CA GLU A 6 7.45 -12.57 -9.43
C GLU A 6 6.00 -13.05 -9.45
N ASP A 7 5.74 -14.25 -9.99
CA ASP A 7 4.41 -14.88 -9.96
C ASP A 7 3.95 -15.10 -8.52
N LYS A 8 4.84 -15.67 -7.68
CA LYS A 8 4.55 -15.91 -6.27
C LYS A 8 4.21 -14.62 -5.54
N GLN A 9 5.01 -13.57 -5.74
CA GLN A 9 4.77 -12.26 -5.14
C GLN A 9 3.44 -11.65 -5.58
N ALA A 10 3.10 -11.74 -6.87
CA ALA A 10 1.81 -11.28 -7.38
C ALA A 10 0.65 -12.04 -6.73
N ILE A 11 0.77 -13.37 -6.58
CA ILE A 11 -0.24 -14.18 -5.89
C ILE A 11 -0.37 -13.75 -4.43
N PHE A 12 0.74 -13.55 -3.72
CA PHE A 12 0.70 -13.13 -2.32
C PHE A 12 0.03 -11.77 -2.16
N GLU A 13 0.32 -10.80 -3.04
CA GLU A 13 -0.35 -9.49 -3.04
C GLU A 13 -1.87 -9.62 -3.27
N ILE A 14 -2.30 -10.51 -4.18
CA ILE A 14 -3.73 -10.79 -4.42
C ILE A 14 -4.38 -11.36 -3.15
N VAL A 15 -3.73 -12.33 -2.51
CA VAL A 15 -4.25 -12.98 -1.30
C VAL A 15 -4.33 -11.97 -0.14
N ALA A 16 -3.30 -11.14 0.06
CA ALA A 16 -3.30 -10.09 1.06
C ALA A 16 -4.42 -9.07 0.83
N ALA A 17 -4.57 -8.58 -0.41
CA ALA A 17 -5.63 -7.64 -0.77
C ALA A 17 -7.04 -8.22 -0.56
N ARG A 18 -7.25 -9.50 -0.90
CA ARG A 18 -8.50 -10.21 -0.61
C ARG A 18 -8.76 -10.29 0.89
N TYR A 19 -7.75 -10.69 1.67
CA TYR A 19 -7.87 -10.75 3.13
C TYR A 19 -8.27 -9.39 3.73
N PHE A 20 -7.60 -8.30 3.34
CA PHE A 20 -7.96 -6.95 3.82
C PHE A 20 -9.40 -6.58 3.47
N THR A 21 -9.84 -6.94 2.26
CA THR A 21 -11.20 -6.68 1.79
C THR A 21 -12.24 -7.47 2.59
N GLU A 22 -11.99 -8.75 2.86
CA GLU A 22 -12.85 -9.60 3.70
C GLU A 22 -12.95 -9.06 5.14
N GLN A 23 -11.88 -8.49 5.67
CA GLN A 23 -11.88 -7.81 6.97
C GLN A 23 -12.50 -6.40 6.95
N SER A 24 -13.00 -5.95 5.79
CA SER A 24 -13.51 -4.58 5.59
C SER A 24 -12.50 -3.47 5.92
N TRP A 25 -11.20 -3.76 5.75
CA TRP A 25 -10.14 -2.77 5.93
C TRP A 25 -9.95 -1.95 4.66
N LYS A 26 -9.67 -0.65 4.82
CA LYS A 26 -9.23 0.18 3.68
C LYS A 26 -7.77 -0.08 3.42
N TRP A 27 -7.37 -0.21 2.17
CA TRP A 27 -5.98 -0.49 1.81
C TRP A 27 -5.61 0.15 0.47
N VAL A 28 -4.32 0.39 0.29
CA VAL A 28 -3.72 0.95 -0.93
C VAL A 28 -2.48 0.14 -1.26
N ASN A 29 -2.32 -0.25 -2.53
CA ASN A 29 -1.14 -0.95 -3.01
C ASN A 29 -0.03 0.07 -3.29
N LEU A 30 1.00 0.09 -2.46
CA LEU A 30 2.10 1.05 -2.55
C LEU A 30 2.98 0.81 -3.78
N ARG A 31 3.07 -0.41 -4.30
CA ARG A 31 3.80 -0.68 -5.56
C ARG A 31 3.17 0.04 -6.75
N LYS A 32 1.84 0.22 -6.73
CA LYS A 32 1.08 0.82 -7.83
C LYS A 32 0.71 2.28 -7.60
N ASP A 33 0.42 2.64 -6.35
CA ASP A 33 -0.25 3.88 -6.01
C ASP A 33 0.63 4.88 -5.24
N THR A 34 1.90 4.56 -4.93
CA THR A 34 2.80 5.52 -4.25
C THR A 34 2.88 6.85 -5.00
N ASN A 35 3.04 6.83 -6.33
CA ASN A 35 3.07 8.06 -7.13
C ASN A 35 1.78 8.89 -7.03
N LYS A 36 0.62 8.24 -6.82
CA LYS A 36 -0.65 8.95 -6.61
C LYS A 36 -0.68 9.65 -5.25
N ILE A 37 -0.10 9.04 -4.21
CA ILE A 37 0.05 9.67 -2.89
C ILE A 37 0.96 10.89 -2.99
N LEU A 38 2.12 10.76 -3.65
CA LEU A 38 3.06 11.87 -3.85
C LEU A 38 2.40 13.03 -4.62
N LYS A 39 1.71 12.71 -5.72
CA LYS A 39 0.99 13.71 -6.52
C LYS A 39 -0.11 14.42 -5.72
N ALA A 40 -0.85 13.70 -4.88
CA ALA A 40 -1.89 14.29 -4.04
C ALA A 40 -1.34 15.33 -3.05
N HIS A 41 -0.13 15.10 -2.52
CA HIS A 41 0.55 16.08 -1.67
C HIS A 41 0.96 17.34 -2.44
N ASP A 42 1.47 17.19 -3.66
CA ASP A 42 1.89 18.31 -4.49
C ASP A 42 0.69 19.15 -4.95
N GLU A 43 -0.38 18.49 -5.43
CA GLU A 43 -1.66 19.12 -5.78
C GLU A 43 -2.25 19.89 -4.59
N LEU A 44 -2.14 19.36 -3.38
CA LEU A 44 -2.60 20.06 -2.18
C LEU A 44 -1.82 21.33 -1.91
N ASN A 45 -0.50 21.28 -2.01
CA ASN A 45 0.32 22.47 -1.82
C ASN A 45 -0.03 23.55 -2.85
N GLU A 46 -0.24 23.18 -4.11
CA GLU A 46 -0.65 24.10 -5.18
C GLU A 46 -2.03 24.70 -4.93
N GLN A 47 -3.01 23.88 -4.53
CA GLN A 47 -4.36 24.33 -4.19
C GLN A 47 -4.34 25.31 -3.01
N TYR A 48 -3.61 24.98 -1.94
CA TYR A 48 -3.51 25.85 -0.78
C TYR A 48 -2.78 27.17 -1.08
N ALA A 49 -1.74 27.13 -1.92
CA ALA A 49 -1.04 28.33 -2.36
C ALA A 49 -1.97 29.27 -3.17
N SER A 50 -2.91 28.69 -3.93
CA SER A 50 -3.88 29.44 -4.72
C SER A 50 -5.09 29.94 -3.90
N TYR A 51 -5.50 29.19 -2.87
CA TYR A 51 -6.72 29.44 -2.10
C TYR A 51 -6.50 29.22 -0.59
N SER A 52 -5.79 30.13 0.08
CA SER A 52 -5.41 30.01 1.49
C SER A 52 -6.53 30.38 2.50
N TYR A 53 -7.80 30.26 2.10
CA TYR A 53 -8.95 30.69 2.91
C TYR A 53 -9.36 29.69 4.01
N VAL A 54 -8.94 28.41 3.90
CA VAL A 54 -9.19 27.35 4.88
C VAL A 54 -7.89 26.62 5.22
N SER A 55 -7.86 25.88 6.34
CA SER A 55 -6.64 25.20 6.79
C SER A 55 -6.20 24.09 5.82
N LYS A 56 -4.90 23.78 5.78
CA LYS A 56 -4.39 22.64 5.01
C LYS A 56 -5.01 21.31 5.45
N ASP A 57 -5.33 21.16 6.73
CA ASP A 57 -6.01 19.97 7.26
C ASP A 57 -7.38 19.79 6.60
N TRP A 58 -8.14 20.89 6.42
CA TRP A 58 -9.41 20.83 5.71
C TRP A 58 -9.23 20.31 4.28
N TYR A 59 -8.19 20.76 3.58
CA TYR A 59 -7.86 20.25 2.23
C TYR A 59 -7.52 18.75 2.25
N VAL A 60 -6.72 18.28 3.20
CA VAL A 60 -6.40 16.85 3.35
C VAL A 60 -7.68 16.03 3.58
N GLU A 61 -8.58 16.52 4.43
CA GLU A 61 -9.79 15.78 4.79
C GLU A 61 -10.85 15.75 3.70
N ASN A 62 -10.84 16.71 2.77
CA ASN A 62 -11.90 16.90 1.76
C ASN A 62 -11.44 16.61 0.32
N MET A 63 -10.18 16.22 0.13
CA MET A 63 -9.67 15.88 -1.19
C MET A 63 -10.23 14.57 -1.74
N GLY A 64 -10.46 14.53 -3.05
CA GLY A 64 -10.87 13.30 -3.76
C GLY A 64 -9.84 12.16 -3.64
N SER A 65 -8.58 12.49 -3.37
CA SER A 65 -7.48 11.55 -3.14
C SER A 65 -7.39 10.99 -1.71
N LYS A 66 -8.32 11.35 -0.79
CA LYS A 66 -8.31 10.89 0.61
C LYS A 66 -8.24 9.38 0.77
N ASN A 67 -8.90 8.63 -0.12
CA ASN A 67 -8.88 7.16 -0.07
C ASN A 67 -7.51 6.57 -0.43
N VAL A 68 -6.62 7.34 -1.07
CA VAL A 68 -5.30 6.91 -1.53
C VAL A 68 -4.21 7.15 -0.48
N HIS A 69 -4.26 8.28 0.25
CA HIS A 69 -3.27 8.57 1.32
C HIS A 69 -3.79 8.25 2.72
N MET A 70 -5.11 8.23 2.93
CA MET A 70 -5.78 7.95 4.21
C MET A 70 -5.41 8.88 5.38
N CYS A 71 -4.61 9.91 5.17
CA CYS A 71 -4.29 10.95 6.16
C CYS A 71 -5.49 11.84 6.53
N ASN A 72 -5.50 12.33 7.76
CA ASN A 72 -6.50 13.29 8.26
C ASN A 72 -5.91 14.69 8.47
N THR A 73 -4.59 14.81 8.65
CA THR A 73 -3.93 16.10 8.82
C THR A 73 -2.83 16.31 7.79
N TRP A 74 -2.49 17.56 7.56
CA TRP A 74 -1.38 17.98 6.71
C TRP A 74 -0.06 17.42 7.20
N GLU A 75 0.19 17.48 8.51
CA GLU A 75 1.42 16.97 9.09
C GLU A 75 1.53 15.44 8.91
N GLU A 76 0.42 14.71 9.01
CA GLU A 76 0.39 13.28 8.74
C GLU A 76 0.72 12.97 7.27
N LEU A 77 0.12 13.70 6.32
CA LEU A 77 0.37 13.53 4.88
C LEU A 77 1.81 13.85 4.52
N LYS A 78 2.34 14.95 5.05
CA LYS A 78 3.73 15.37 4.85
C LYS A 78 4.71 14.31 5.34
N ASN A 79 4.50 13.80 6.56
CA ASN A 79 5.35 12.75 7.14
C ASN A 79 5.25 11.43 6.36
N LEU A 80 4.04 11.08 5.88
CA LEU A 80 3.85 9.93 5.02
C LEU A 80 4.65 10.05 3.72
N VAL A 81 4.59 11.20 3.04
CA VAL A 81 5.30 11.44 1.78
C VAL A 81 6.81 11.40 1.95
N ILE A 82 7.33 12.03 3.00
CA ILE A 82 8.76 11.98 3.33
C ILE A 82 9.19 10.52 3.53
N PHE A 83 8.42 9.76 4.31
CA PHE A 83 8.70 8.36 4.55
C PHE A 83 8.67 7.51 3.28
N LEU A 84 7.65 7.68 2.43
CA LEU A 84 7.50 6.92 1.19
C LEU A 84 8.62 7.22 0.18
N ASN A 85 9.14 8.44 0.13
CA ASN A 85 10.29 8.77 -0.73
C ASN A 85 11.58 8.06 -0.31
N THR A 86 11.74 7.72 0.98
CA THR A 86 12.92 7.02 1.49
C THR A 86 12.75 5.51 1.51
N HIS A 87 11.59 5.02 1.97
CA HIS A 87 11.36 3.61 2.30
C HIS A 87 10.14 2.99 1.59
N GLY A 88 9.46 3.73 0.70
CA GLY A 88 8.20 3.27 0.09
C GLY A 88 8.32 1.96 -0.70
N ASN A 89 9.51 1.66 -1.24
CA ASN A 89 9.80 0.43 -1.96
C ASN A 89 9.94 -0.82 -1.06
N VAL A 90 9.94 -0.65 0.26
CA VAL A 90 10.01 -1.76 1.23
C VAL A 90 8.64 -2.41 1.43
N PHE A 91 7.57 -1.62 1.39
CA PHE A 91 6.23 -2.06 1.75
C PHE A 91 5.36 -2.33 0.52
N ASN A 92 4.46 -3.31 0.62
CA ASN A 92 3.52 -3.62 -0.45
C ASN A 92 2.21 -2.83 -0.27
N PHE A 93 1.76 -2.63 0.97
CA PHE A 93 0.49 -1.95 1.25
C PHE A 93 0.57 -0.94 2.39
N LEU A 94 -0.26 0.10 2.28
CA LEU A 94 -0.75 0.88 3.41
C LEU A 94 -2.17 0.41 3.72
N VAL A 95 -2.47 0.13 4.98
CA VAL A 95 -3.73 -0.47 5.42
C VAL A 95 -4.28 0.30 6.62
N ASN A 96 -5.56 0.61 6.62
CA ASN A 96 -6.29 1.17 7.74
C ASN A 96 -7.27 0.12 8.29
N THR A 97 -6.99 -0.35 9.50
CA THR A 97 -7.77 -1.39 10.19
C THR A 97 -8.99 -0.83 10.95
N GLY A 98 -9.33 0.44 10.73
CA GLY A 98 -10.37 1.17 11.45
C GLY A 98 -9.85 1.86 12.72
N ASN A 99 -8.92 1.22 13.43
CA ASN A 99 -8.31 1.76 14.64
C ASN A 99 -6.95 2.39 14.41
N ARG A 100 -6.15 1.83 13.48
CA ARG A 100 -4.78 2.26 13.21
C ARG A 100 -4.43 2.10 11.74
N LYS A 101 -3.54 2.97 11.27
CA LYS A 101 -2.88 2.82 9.97
C LYS A 101 -1.62 1.98 10.14
N SER A 102 -1.42 1.08 9.20
CA SER A 102 -0.39 0.06 9.28
C SER A 102 0.24 -0.12 7.91
N PHE A 103 1.56 -0.31 7.88
CA PHE A 103 2.24 -0.75 6.67
C PHE A 103 2.32 -2.29 6.65
N CYS A 104 2.23 -2.85 5.44
CA CYS A 104 2.30 -4.28 5.22
C CYS A 104 3.47 -4.63 4.31
N ILE A 105 4.27 -5.61 4.73
CA ILE A 105 5.20 -6.34 3.88
C ILE A 105 4.58 -7.69 3.57
N VAL A 106 4.58 -8.09 2.31
CA VAL A 106 4.16 -9.43 1.89
C VAL A 106 5.40 -10.28 1.68
N SER A 107 5.44 -11.47 2.28
CA SER A 107 6.63 -12.32 2.29
C SER A 107 6.25 -13.79 2.42
N ASP A 108 7.14 -14.70 2.00
CA ASP A 108 7.09 -16.13 2.30
C ASP A 108 7.98 -16.51 3.49
N SER A 109 8.86 -15.60 3.93
CA SER A 109 9.70 -15.76 5.12
C SER A 109 9.41 -14.71 6.19
N ARG A 110 9.67 -15.10 7.45
CA ARG A 110 9.67 -14.22 8.62
C ARG A 110 10.92 -13.35 8.72
N ASP A 111 11.97 -13.71 7.98
CA ASP A 111 13.25 -13.03 8.06
C ASP A 111 13.16 -11.66 7.42
N LEU A 112 13.70 -10.66 8.12
CA LEU A 112 13.75 -9.28 7.67
C LEU A 112 15.18 -8.94 7.26
N ASN A 113 15.35 -8.38 6.07
CA ASN A 113 16.61 -7.78 5.69
C ASN A 113 16.83 -6.43 6.42
N GLU A 114 18.06 -5.92 6.36
CA GLU A 114 18.43 -4.69 7.07
C GLU A 114 17.58 -3.48 6.65
N ALA A 115 17.28 -3.35 5.36
CA ALA A 115 16.44 -2.27 4.82
C ALA A 115 15.01 -2.36 5.38
N GLN A 116 14.41 -3.55 5.41
CA GLN A 116 13.09 -3.78 6.00
C GLN A 116 13.09 -3.46 7.50
N ALA A 117 14.08 -3.96 8.24
CA ALA A 117 14.19 -3.71 9.68
C ALA A 117 14.35 -2.21 10.00
N SER A 118 15.13 -1.48 9.20
CA SER A 118 15.31 -0.03 9.34
C SER A 118 14.01 0.73 9.06
N ALA A 119 13.37 0.43 7.92
CA ALA A 119 12.11 1.06 7.52
C ALA A 119 10.98 0.83 8.53
N ILE A 120 10.88 -0.37 9.11
CA ILE A 120 9.91 -0.68 10.17
C ILE A 120 10.14 0.20 11.39
N LYS A 121 11.39 0.37 11.84
CA LYS A 121 11.70 1.21 13.00
C LYS A 121 11.33 2.66 12.75
N GLU A 122 11.56 3.17 11.55
CA GLU A 122 11.23 4.55 11.20
C GLU A 122 9.72 4.79 11.14
N VAL A 123 8.97 3.89 10.50
CA VAL A 123 7.52 4.05 10.37
C VAL A 123 6.78 3.95 11.71
N GLN A 124 7.31 3.15 12.63
CA GLN A 124 6.77 3.04 13.98
C GLN A 124 6.96 4.32 14.79
N LYS A 125 8.04 5.07 14.58
CA LYS A 125 8.23 6.40 15.21
C LYS A 125 7.20 7.41 14.74
N LEU A 126 6.67 7.24 13.52
CA LEU A 126 5.59 8.05 12.96
C LEU A 126 4.20 7.61 13.45
N GLY A 127 4.11 6.60 14.33
CA GLY A 127 2.86 6.13 14.92
C GLY A 127 2.10 5.10 14.08
N TYR A 128 2.67 4.63 12.96
CA TYR A 128 2.10 3.54 12.18
C TYR A 128 2.47 2.18 12.79
N ASN A 129 1.53 1.24 12.73
CA ASN A 129 1.87 -0.15 12.97
C ASN A 129 2.54 -0.76 11.75
N THR A 130 3.17 -1.92 11.91
CA THR A 130 3.64 -2.73 10.79
C THR A 130 3.24 -4.18 10.99
N PHE A 131 2.83 -4.85 9.92
CA PHE A 131 2.63 -6.29 9.91
C PHE A 131 3.28 -6.93 8.68
N ILE A 132 3.63 -8.21 8.82
CA ILE A 132 4.15 -9.04 7.74
C ILE A 132 3.05 -10.03 7.39
N PHE A 133 2.55 -9.96 6.16
CA PHE A 133 1.62 -10.93 5.62
C PHE A 133 2.41 -12.11 5.07
N LEU A 134 2.39 -13.22 5.80
CA LEU A 134 3.10 -14.44 5.43
C LEU A 134 2.20 -15.32 4.59
N ALA A 135 2.64 -15.65 3.38
CA ALA A 135 1.94 -16.52 2.46
C ALA A 135 2.89 -17.52 1.82
N THR A 136 2.38 -18.71 1.52
CA THR A 136 3.11 -19.74 0.79
C THR A 136 2.24 -20.25 -0.36
N VAL A 137 2.86 -20.51 -1.50
CA VAL A 137 2.21 -21.11 -2.67
C VAL A 137 3.02 -22.31 -3.14
N PRO A 138 2.38 -23.33 -3.74
CA PRO A 138 3.08 -24.44 -4.36
C PRO A 138 4.10 -23.96 -5.39
N GLU A 139 5.19 -24.70 -5.58
CA GLU A 139 6.18 -24.37 -6.62
C GLU A 139 5.64 -24.57 -8.03
N GLU A 140 4.67 -25.48 -8.19
CA GLU A 140 4.05 -25.78 -9.46
C GLU A 140 2.53 -25.69 -9.34
N ILE A 141 1.90 -25.11 -10.37
CA ILE A 141 0.44 -25.09 -10.53
C ILE A 141 0.09 -25.91 -11.78
N GLU A 142 -0.85 -26.83 -11.62
CA GLU A 142 -1.49 -27.56 -12.72
C GLU A 142 -2.61 -26.72 -13.33
N PHE A 143 -2.72 -26.71 -14.65
CA PHE A 143 -3.81 -26.03 -15.35
C PHE A 143 -4.16 -26.77 -16.64
N GLN A 144 -5.41 -26.63 -17.07
CA GLN A 144 -5.89 -27.16 -18.35
C GLN A 144 -6.39 -25.99 -19.22
N LEU A 145 -5.92 -25.90 -20.45
CA LEU A 145 -6.41 -24.93 -21.44
C LEU A 145 -7.34 -25.64 -22.42
N LEU A 146 -8.61 -25.23 -22.45
CA LEU A 146 -9.60 -25.73 -23.40
C LEU A 146 -9.87 -24.66 -24.47
N GLN A 147 -9.58 -24.97 -25.73
CA GLN A 147 -9.92 -24.10 -26.87
C GLN A 147 -11.29 -24.50 -27.43
N VAL A 148 -12.30 -23.66 -27.24
CA VAL A 148 -13.64 -23.87 -27.81
C VAL A 148 -13.71 -23.15 -29.16
N ARG A 149 -13.98 -23.87 -30.25
CA ARG A 149 -14.33 -23.26 -31.56
C ARG A 149 -15.82 -22.93 -31.58
N GLY A 150 -16.17 -21.78 -32.17
CA GLY A 150 -17.56 -21.37 -32.35
C GLY A 150 -18.36 -22.45 -33.07
N VAL A 151 -19.55 -22.76 -32.55
CA VAL A 151 -20.52 -23.63 -33.22
C VAL A 151 -21.12 -22.78 -34.34
N ASN A 152 -20.95 -23.23 -35.59
CA ASN A 152 -21.58 -22.60 -36.76
C ASN A 152 -23.10 -22.66 -36.68
#